data_AF-A9DMT9-F1
#
_entry.id   AF-A9DMT9-F1
#
_cell.length_a   1.000
_cell.length_b   1.000
_cell.length_c   1.000
_cell.angle_alpha   90.00
_cell.angle_beta   90.00
_cell.angle_gamma   90.00
#
_symmetry.space_group_name_H-M   'P 1'
#
loop_
_entity.id
_entity.type
_entity.pdbx_description
1 polymer ?
#
loop_
_entity_poly.entity_id
_entity_poly.type
_entity_poly.pdbx_seq_one_letter_code
_entity_poly.pdbx_strand_id
1 'polypeptide(L)'
;MKFSLTLLSLFLIGSIHFVNAQKADPSKEPKAGMVVTVNGKDYKISEGEKVQHDGNTISVTLANSKTFNNGTVSFDYPTSFGFEYETSFGYKNWTFDGNNFVIMYFEIAEGTVDGFVEEISGRFGKQNCKIEKTSLKLGSRELFGKRINVNLMGERLTLDLLEIKMKDGITRIIAFQDSCDEYGNATDEGKETIKMIDKSIMYKK
;
A
#
# COMPACT_ATOMS: atom_id res chain seq x y z
N MET A 1 -29.37 5.56 63.68
CA MET A 1 -29.43 4.24 63.03
C MET A 1 -28.20 4.09 62.15
N LYS A 2 -27.38 3.06 62.38
CA LYS A 2 -26.17 2.71 61.60
C LYS A 2 -26.55 1.94 60.33
N PHE A 3 -25.82 2.15 59.24
CA PHE A 3 -25.42 1.18 58.18
C PHE A 3 -24.37 1.91 57.31
N SER A 4 -23.07 1.73 57.54
CA SER A 4 -22.13 0.69 57.04
C SER A 4 -21.78 0.77 55.53
N LEU A 5 -20.51 1.10 55.27
CA LEU A 5 -19.57 0.76 54.18
C LEU A 5 -20.12 0.06 52.91
N THR A 6 -19.70 0.52 51.72
CA THR A 6 -18.67 -0.19 50.90
C THR A 6 -18.05 0.73 49.82
N LEU A 7 -16.75 0.55 49.67
CA LEU A 7 -15.77 1.06 48.70
C LEU A 7 -16.04 0.53 47.27
N LEU A 8 -15.89 1.33 46.20
CA LEU A 8 -15.26 0.86 44.96
C LEU A 8 -14.81 2.01 44.03
N SER A 9 -13.70 1.75 43.38
CA SER A 9 -12.73 2.61 42.70
C SER A 9 -13.08 3.12 41.30
N LEU A 10 -12.36 4.19 40.92
CA LEU A 10 -11.83 4.55 39.59
C LEU A 10 -12.11 3.56 38.45
N PHE A 11 -12.57 4.08 37.31
CA PHE A 11 -11.80 4.08 36.06
C PHE A 11 -12.25 5.26 35.19
N LEU A 12 -11.35 6.24 35.03
CA LEU A 12 -11.37 7.14 33.87
C LEU A 12 -11.21 6.24 32.64
N ILE A 13 -12.28 6.06 31.86
CA ILE A 13 -12.13 5.60 30.47
C ILE A 13 -11.68 6.83 29.70
N GLY A 14 -10.38 7.08 29.74
CA GLY A 14 -9.73 7.99 28.81
C GLY A 14 -9.91 7.42 27.41
N SER A 15 -10.84 8.00 26.66
CA SER A 15 -10.92 7.84 25.22
C SER A 15 -9.58 8.25 24.64
N ILE A 16 -8.77 7.27 24.22
CA ILE A 16 -7.54 7.56 23.48
C ILE A 16 -7.97 8.06 22.11
N HIS A 17 -8.13 9.37 21.99
CA HIS A 17 -8.18 10.05 20.70
C HIS A 17 -6.75 10.06 20.14
N PHE A 18 -6.44 9.09 19.28
CA PHE A 18 -5.33 9.23 18.34
C PHE A 18 -5.73 10.30 17.32
N VAL A 19 -5.56 11.57 17.69
CA VAL A 19 -5.66 12.70 16.77
C VAL A 19 -4.30 13.36 16.72
N ASN A 20 -3.42 12.79 15.89
CA ASN A 20 -2.54 13.59 15.05
C ASN A 20 -1.94 12.69 13.96
N ALA A 21 -2.73 12.31 12.96
CA ALA A 21 -2.17 11.95 11.67
C ALA A 21 -1.59 13.23 11.07
N GLN A 22 -0.33 13.53 11.39
CA GLN A 22 0.44 14.54 10.69
C GLN A 22 0.28 14.25 9.18
N LYS A 23 -0.22 15.21 8.39
CA LYS A 23 -0.36 15.02 6.94
C LYS A 23 1.01 14.68 6.38
N ALA A 24 1.24 13.39 6.10
CA ALA A 24 2.46 12.93 5.46
C ALA A 24 2.57 13.59 4.08
N ASP A 25 3.75 14.11 3.76
CA ASP A 25 4.08 14.61 2.43
C ASP A 25 4.24 13.39 1.52
N PRO A 26 3.34 13.17 0.54
CA PRO A 26 3.38 11.97 -0.28
C PRO A 26 4.59 11.94 -1.21
N SER A 27 5.30 13.06 -1.40
CA SER A 27 6.51 13.10 -2.25
C SER A 27 7.75 12.53 -1.55
N LYS A 28 7.66 12.23 -0.25
CA LYS A 28 8.77 11.72 0.55
C LYS A 28 8.52 10.26 0.92
N GLU A 29 9.60 9.51 0.97
CA GLU A 29 9.54 8.12 1.41
C GLU A 29 8.91 8.01 2.80
N PRO A 30 7.89 7.16 2.97
CA PRO A 30 7.34 6.83 4.28
C PRO A 30 8.43 6.34 5.24
N LYS A 31 8.47 6.92 6.44
CA LYS A 31 9.41 6.48 7.48
C LYS A 31 9.14 5.04 7.89
N ALA A 32 10.18 4.35 8.34
CA ALA A 32 10.04 3.01 8.88
C ALA A 32 9.03 3.00 10.05
N GLY A 33 8.11 2.03 10.03
CA GLY A 33 7.28 1.74 11.18
C GLY A 33 8.10 1.02 12.25
N MET A 34 7.72 1.20 13.52
CA MET A 34 8.11 0.37 14.64
C MET A 34 6.89 -0.40 15.12
N VAL A 35 7.08 -1.65 15.54
CA VAL A 35 6.08 -2.41 16.29
C VAL A 35 6.43 -2.32 17.76
N VAL A 36 5.48 -1.85 18.55
CA VAL A 36 5.59 -1.79 20.00
C VAL A 36 4.66 -2.83 20.60
N THR A 37 5.21 -3.78 21.34
CA THR A 37 4.40 -4.79 22.04
C THR A 37 4.20 -4.37 23.50
N VAL A 38 2.95 -4.22 23.92
CA VAL A 38 2.55 -3.89 25.30
C VAL A 38 1.61 -4.97 25.82
N ASN A 39 2.01 -5.67 26.89
CA ASN A 39 1.24 -6.78 27.48
C ASN A 39 0.82 -7.85 26.45
N GLY A 40 1.71 -8.17 25.50
CA GLY A 40 1.47 -9.15 24.43
C GLY A 40 0.61 -8.65 23.26
N LYS A 41 0.26 -7.36 23.22
CA LYS A 41 -0.47 -6.74 22.10
C LYS A 41 0.44 -5.82 21.28
N ASP A 42 0.42 -6.00 19.97
CA ASP A 42 1.25 -5.24 19.04
C ASP A 42 0.55 -3.94 18.58
N TYR A 43 1.32 -2.85 18.56
CA TYR A 43 0.94 -1.53 18.07
C TYR A 43 1.95 -1.09 17.01
N LYS A 44 1.50 -0.81 15.78
CA LYS A 44 2.34 -0.18 14.76
C LYS A 44 2.40 1.32 15.03
N ILE A 45 3.60 1.88 15.12
CA ILE A 45 3.85 3.32 15.25
C ILE A 45 4.84 3.77 14.18
N SER A 46 4.82 5.04 13.80
CA SER A 46 5.84 5.61 12.90
C SER A 46 7.04 6.16 13.66
N GLU A 47 8.19 6.27 13.01
CA GLU A 47 9.36 6.94 13.59
C GLU A 47 9.05 8.38 14.04
N GLY A 48 9.14 8.60 15.36
CA GLY A 48 8.85 9.87 16.03
C GLY A 48 7.53 9.89 16.81
N GLU A 49 6.66 8.88 16.66
CA GLU A 49 5.46 8.73 17.47
C GLU A 49 5.81 8.23 18.90
N LYS A 50 5.13 8.77 19.91
CA LYS A 50 5.36 8.41 21.32
C LYS A 50 4.29 7.43 21.79
N VAL A 51 4.71 6.33 22.38
CA VAL A 51 3.83 5.43 23.16
C VAL A 51 4.03 5.76 24.63
N GLN A 52 2.99 6.24 25.31
CA GLN A 52 3.00 6.39 26.76
C GLN A 52 2.47 5.11 27.41
N HIS A 53 3.22 4.54 28.35
CA HIS A 53 2.74 3.39 29.10
C HIS A 53 3.37 3.30 30.50
N ASP A 54 2.53 3.05 31.50
CA ASP A 54 2.90 2.97 32.92
C ASP A 54 3.53 1.61 33.27
N GLY A 55 4.81 1.62 33.65
CA GLY A 55 5.45 0.57 34.46
C GLY A 55 5.79 -0.78 33.80
N ASN A 56 5.43 -1.02 32.54
CA ASN A 56 5.68 -2.32 31.88
C ASN A 56 6.91 -2.34 30.96
N THR A 57 7.44 -3.54 30.72
CA THR A 57 8.50 -3.79 29.73
C THR A 57 7.97 -3.57 28.31
N ILE A 58 8.61 -2.67 27.58
CA ILE A 58 8.28 -2.31 26.20
C ILE A 58 9.32 -2.96 25.28
N SER A 59 8.89 -3.77 24.32
CA SER A 59 9.76 -4.24 23.23
C SER A 59 9.45 -3.44 21.97
N VAL A 60 10.49 -2.93 21.32
CA VAL A 60 10.41 -2.14 20.09
C VAL A 60 11.13 -2.92 19.00
N THR A 61 10.43 -3.27 17.94
CA THR A 61 11.01 -3.92 16.76
C THR A 61 10.72 -3.08 15.52
N LEU A 62 11.56 -3.19 14.49
CA LEU A 62 11.27 -2.58 13.20
C LEU A 62 10.07 -3.30 12.58
N ALA A 63 9.10 -2.53 12.10
CA ALA A 63 7.99 -3.09 11.34
C ALA A 63 8.52 -3.64 10.00
N ASN A 64 7.95 -4.77 9.59
CA ASN A 64 8.21 -5.38 8.29
C ASN A 64 7.50 -4.65 7.13
N SER A 65 6.71 -3.61 7.44
CA SER A 65 5.98 -2.82 6.46
C SER A 65 6.11 -1.31 6.72
N LYS A 66 6.08 -0.52 5.66
CA LYS A 66 5.84 0.93 5.63
C LYS A 66 4.42 1.20 5.12
N THR A 67 3.85 2.34 5.48
CA THR A 67 2.51 2.75 5.01
C THR A 67 2.61 3.90 4.02
N PHE A 68 2.20 3.67 2.78
CA PHE A 68 1.96 4.74 1.82
C PHE A 68 0.62 5.42 2.08
N ASN A 69 0.55 6.73 1.91
CA ASN A 69 -0.68 7.50 2.02
C ASN A 69 -0.55 8.84 1.28
N ASN A 70 -1.34 9.02 0.23
CA ASN A 70 -1.35 10.27 -0.55
C ASN A 70 -2.61 11.13 -0.36
N GLY A 71 -3.43 10.79 0.64
CA GLY A 71 -4.71 11.46 0.89
C GLY A 71 -5.89 10.84 0.12
N THR A 72 -5.66 10.17 -1.01
CA THR A 72 -6.71 9.44 -1.77
C THR A 72 -6.69 7.95 -1.45
N VAL A 73 -5.50 7.36 -1.46
CA VAL A 73 -5.27 5.94 -1.19
C VAL A 73 -4.21 5.82 -0.11
N SER A 74 -4.33 4.76 0.69
CA SER A 74 -3.28 4.35 1.63
C SER A 74 -3.20 2.83 1.65
N PHE A 75 -1.99 2.27 1.73
CA PHE A 75 -1.74 0.83 1.86
C PHE A 75 -0.37 0.57 2.50
N ASP A 76 -0.20 -0.62 3.08
CA ASP A 76 1.08 -1.10 3.58
C ASP A 76 1.86 -1.80 2.46
N TYR A 77 3.18 -1.64 2.45
CA TYR A 77 4.12 -2.31 1.55
C TYR A 77 5.38 -2.72 2.32
N PRO A 78 6.18 -3.71 1.85
CA PRO A 78 7.35 -4.18 2.59
C PRO A 78 8.39 -3.09 2.85
N THR A 79 8.99 -3.10 4.05
CA THR A 79 10.03 -2.13 4.43
C THR A 79 11.27 -2.21 3.55
N SER A 80 11.52 -3.37 2.94
CA SER A 80 12.65 -3.63 2.04
C SER A 80 12.50 -3.02 0.64
N PHE A 81 11.30 -2.55 0.27
CA PHE A 81 11.10 -1.96 -1.05
C PHE A 81 11.73 -0.55 -1.10
N GLY A 82 12.41 -0.25 -2.20
CA GLY A 82 12.82 1.12 -2.54
C GLY A 82 11.60 2.00 -2.82
N PHE A 83 11.70 3.30 -2.60
CA PHE A 83 10.63 4.26 -2.88
C PHE A 83 11.10 5.35 -3.81
N GLU A 84 10.32 5.61 -4.85
CA GLU A 84 10.55 6.72 -5.77
C GLU A 84 9.25 7.48 -6.01
N TYR A 85 9.37 8.81 -6.14
CA TYR A 85 8.28 9.69 -6.50
C TYR A 85 8.68 10.55 -7.68
N GLU A 86 7.85 10.51 -8.72
CA GLU A 86 8.01 11.32 -9.92
C GLU A 86 6.77 12.17 -10.13
N THR A 87 6.98 13.40 -10.60
CA THR A 87 5.87 14.28 -10.96
C THR A 87 6.20 15.16 -12.16
N SER A 88 5.19 15.40 -12.98
CA SER A 88 5.21 16.35 -14.08
C SER A 88 3.82 16.98 -14.24
N PHE A 89 3.63 17.83 -15.25
CA PHE A 89 2.35 18.51 -15.44
C PHE A 89 1.22 17.50 -15.70
N GLY A 90 0.27 17.40 -14.77
CA GLY A 90 -0.87 16.46 -14.88
C GLY A 90 -0.53 15.00 -14.58
N TYR A 91 0.68 14.69 -14.08
CA TYR A 91 1.12 13.32 -13.80
C TYR A 91 1.86 13.23 -12.47
N LYS A 92 1.54 12.18 -11.70
CA LYS A 92 2.29 11.76 -10.53
C LYS A 92 2.42 10.26 -10.53
N ASN A 93 3.59 9.77 -10.14
CA ASN A 93 3.86 8.35 -9.98
C ASN A 93 4.60 8.09 -8.66
N TRP A 94 4.17 7.06 -7.97
CA TRP A 94 4.83 6.50 -6.81
C TRP A 94 5.22 5.06 -7.13
N THR A 95 6.52 4.78 -7.13
CA THR A 95 7.07 3.45 -7.38
C THR A 95 7.60 2.86 -6.08
N PHE A 96 7.27 1.60 -5.82
CA PHE A 96 7.77 0.81 -4.71
C PHE A 96 8.44 -0.45 -5.27
N ASP A 97 9.76 -0.49 -5.24
CA ASP A 97 10.57 -1.46 -5.99
C ASP A 97 11.14 -2.56 -5.07
N GLY A 98 10.68 -3.79 -5.28
CA GLY A 98 11.17 -5.00 -4.63
C GLY A 98 12.23 -5.71 -5.47
N ASN A 99 12.55 -6.96 -5.14
CA ASN A 99 13.54 -7.71 -5.92
C ASN A 99 12.96 -8.27 -7.23
N ASN A 100 11.71 -8.73 -7.19
CA ASN A 100 10.99 -9.36 -8.30
C ASN A 100 9.59 -8.78 -8.48
N PHE A 101 9.15 -7.87 -7.60
CA PHE A 101 7.82 -7.27 -7.63
C PHE A 101 7.87 -5.76 -7.47
N VAL A 102 7.14 -5.03 -8.32
CA VAL A 102 7.06 -3.57 -8.28
C VAL A 102 5.60 -3.14 -8.13
N ILE A 103 5.34 -2.24 -7.19
CA ILE A 103 4.06 -1.55 -7.08
C ILE A 103 4.23 -0.17 -7.71
N MET A 104 3.30 0.24 -8.56
CA MET A 104 3.23 1.60 -9.06
C MET A 104 1.85 2.17 -8.78
N TYR A 105 1.77 3.43 -8.40
CA TYR A 105 0.51 4.14 -8.28
C TYR A 105 0.59 5.45 -9.07
N PHE A 106 -0.34 5.62 -10.01
CA PHE A 106 -0.38 6.75 -10.93
C PHE A 106 -1.59 7.65 -10.63
N GLU A 107 -1.39 8.96 -10.69
CA GLU A 107 -2.45 9.96 -10.83
C GLU A 107 -2.23 10.74 -12.12
N ILE A 108 -3.22 10.70 -13.00
CA ILE A 108 -3.15 11.27 -14.35
C ILE A 108 -4.37 12.17 -14.57
N ALA A 109 -4.14 13.46 -14.85
CA ALA A 109 -5.21 14.43 -15.06
C ALA A 109 -5.99 14.16 -16.36
N GLU A 110 -5.29 13.73 -17.41
CA GLU A 110 -5.87 13.38 -18.70
C GLU A 110 -5.28 12.05 -19.19
N GLY A 111 -6.13 11.05 -19.37
CA GLY A 111 -5.70 9.74 -19.84
C GLY A 111 -6.65 8.63 -19.43
N THR A 112 -6.44 7.45 -20.01
CA THR A 112 -7.21 6.25 -19.69
C THR A 112 -6.25 5.10 -19.44
N VAL A 113 -6.71 4.08 -18.71
CA VAL A 113 -5.96 2.82 -18.57
C VAL A 113 -5.60 2.25 -19.94
N ASP A 114 -6.47 2.37 -20.93
CA ASP A 114 -6.24 1.87 -22.29
C ASP A 114 -5.09 2.60 -22.98
N GLY A 115 -5.01 3.92 -22.86
CA GLY A 115 -3.88 4.69 -23.37
C GLY A 115 -2.57 4.32 -22.69
N PHE A 116 -2.61 4.07 -21.37
CA PHE A 116 -1.44 3.69 -20.60
C PHE A 116 -0.93 2.28 -20.98
N VAL A 117 -1.84 1.33 -21.18
CA VAL A 117 -1.52 -0.03 -21.65
C VAL A 117 -0.90 0.00 -23.05
N GLU A 118 -1.43 0.84 -23.93
CA GLU A 118 -0.93 1.02 -25.29
C GLU A 118 0.51 1.59 -25.28
N GLU A 119 0.77 2.60 -24.44
CA GLU A 119 2.12 3.16 -24.28
C GLU A 119 3.12 2.14 -23.75
N ILE A 120 2.77 1.44 -22.68
CA ILE A 120 3.65 0.44 -22.04
C ILE A 120 3.94 -0.72 -23.01
N SER A 121 2.91 -1.28 -23.66
CA SER A 121 3.10 -2.36 -24.63
C SER A 121 3.91 -1.90 -25.86
N GLY A 122 3.79 -0.62 -26.25
CA GLY A 122 4.65 -0.01 -27.26
C GLY A 122 6.13 -0.04 -26.89
N ARG A 123 6.47 0.27 -25.63
CA ARG A 123 7.85 0.27 -25.12
C ARG A 123 8.47 -1.13 -25.08
N PHE A 124 7.69 -2.15 -24.74
CA PHE A 124 8.14 -3.56 -24.77
C PHE A 124 8.14 -4.17 -26.18
N GLY A 125 7.57 -3.48 -27.17
CA GLY A 125 7.28 -4.00 -28.49
C GLY A 125 6.02 -4.87 -28.46
N LYS A 126 4.94 -4.40 -29.10
CA LYS A 126 3.60 -5.01 -28.99
C LYS A 126 3.55 -6.50 -29.33
N GLN A 127 4.41 -6.97 -30.24
CA GLN A 127 4.52 -8.39 -30.60
C GLN A 127 4.99 -9.28 -29.44
N ASN A 128 5.67 -8.70 -28.44
CA ASN A 128 6.12 -9.36 -27.22
C ASN A 128 5.07 -9.33 -26.11
N CYS A 129 3.91 -8.71 -26.35
CA CYS A 129 2.88 -8.48 -25.35
C CYS A 129 1.59 -9.23 -25.70
N LYS A 130 1.00 -9.89 -24.70
CA LYS A 130 -0.38 -10.36 -24.73
C LYS A 130 -1.19 -9.58 -23.70
N ILE A 131 -2.18 -8.83 -24.17
CA ILE A 131 -3.05 -8.01 -23.33
C ILE A 131 -4.37 -8.74 -23.06
N GLU A 132 -4.78 -8.81 -21.81
CA GLU A 132 -6.04 -9.44 -21.40
C GLU A 132 -6.76 -8.61 -20.33
N LYS A 133 -8.06 -8.83 -20.16
CA LYS A 133 -8.82 -8.21 -19.07
C LYS A 133 -8.43 -8.89 -17.76
N THR A 134 -8.35 -8.12 -16.69
CA THR A 134 -8.05 -8.63 -15.35
C THR A 134 -8.91 -7.93 -14.30
N SER A 135 -9.11 -8.59 -13.16
CA SER A 135 -9.64 -7.96 -11.96
C SER A 135 -8.89 -8.47 -10.73
N LEU A 136 -8.80 -7.62 -9.72
CA LEU A 136 -8.17 -7.95 -8.45
C LEU A 136 -8.98 -7.34 -7.31
N LYS A 137 -9.27 -8.17 -6.30
CA LYS A 137 -9.85 -7.68 -5.05
C LYS A 137 -8.74 -7.09 -4.19
N LEU A 138 -8.91 -5.83 -3.81
CA LEU A 138 -8.02 -5.12 -2.90
C LEU A 138 -8.89 -4.43 -1.82
N GLY A 139 -8.81 -4.95 -0.61
CA GLY A 139 -9.62 -4.51 0.53
C GLY A 139 -11.11 -4.74 0.27
N SER A 140 -11.88 -3.65 0.31
CA SER A 140 -13.34 -3.70 0.11
C SER A 140 -13.78 -3.58 -1.34
N ARG A 141 -12.84 -3.38 -2.29
CA ARG A 141 -13.18 -3.13 -3.70
C ARG A 141 -12.63 -4.24 -4.59
N GLU A 142 -13.40 -4.58 -5.63
CA GLU A 142 -12.87 -5.26 -6.80
C GLU A 142 -12.48 -4.19 -7.82
N LEU A 143 -11.21 -4.18 -8.20
CA LEU A 143 -10.70 -3.29 -9.22
C LEU A 143 -10.64 -4.03 -10.55
N PHE A 144 -10.96 -3.32 -11.63
CA PHE A 144 -10.97 -3.87 -12.98
C PHE A 144 -9.90 -3.16 -13.81
N GLY A 145 -9.32 -3.89 -14.76
CA GLY A 145 -8.23 -3.36 -15.55
C GLY A 145 -7.76 -4.29 -16.65
N LYS A 146 -6.50 -4.13 -17.02
CA LYS A 146 -5.83 -4.95 -18.04
C LYS A 146 -4.53 -5.52 -17.51
N ARG A 147 -4.26 -6.77 -17.87
CA ARG A 147 -2.96 -7.42 -17.68
C ARG A 147 -2.19 -7.38 -18.99
N ILE A 148 -0.91 -7.01 -18.91
CA ILE A 148 0.06 -7.16 -19.99
C ILE A 148 0.97 -8.32 -19.59
N ASN A 149 0.94 -9.41 -20.35
CA ASN A 149 1.92 -10.47 -20.24
C ASN A 149 3.02 -10.19 -21.26
N VAL A 150 4.25 -9.96 -20.79
CA VAL A 150 5.42 -9.67 -21.61
C VAL A 150 6.30 -10.91 -21.67
N ASN A 151 6.73 -11.28 -22.87
CA ASN A 151 7.76 -12.29 -23.08
C ASN A 151 8.89 -11.69 -23.90
N LEU A 152 10.03 -11.44 -23.25
CA LEU A 152 11.17 -10.79 -23.88
C LEU A 152 12.46 -11.51 -23.50
N MET A 153 13.20 -12.01 -24.49
CA MET A 153 14.49 -12.69 -24.29
C MET A 153 14.44 -13.88 -23.30
N GLY A 154 13.30 -14.56 -23.20
CA GLY A 154 13.10 -15.68 -22.27
C GLY A 154 12.58 -15.27 -20.90
N GLU A 155 12.62 -13.97 -20.57
CA GLU A 155 12.05 -13.42 -19.36
C GLU A 155 10.53 -13.24 -19.51
N ARG A 156 9.80 -13.55 -18.43
CA ARG A 156 8.35 -13.40 -18.36
C ARG A 156 7.98 -12.38 -17.31
N LEU A 157 7.34 -11.31 -17.74
CA LEU A 157 6.83 -10.28 -16.85
C LEU A 157 5.31 -10.21 -16.97
N THR A 158 4.65 -9.93 -15.85
CA THR A 158 3.24 -9.52 -15.87
C THR A 158 3.11 -8.11 -15.33
N LEU A 159 2.31 -7.28 -15.98
CA LEU A 159 1.87 -5.99 -15.45
C LEU A 159 0.35 -5.98 -15.37
N ASP A 160 -0.20 -5.94 -14.16
CA ASP A 160 -1.61 -5.62 -13.94
C ASP A 160 -1.77 -4.11 -13.81
N LEU A 161 -2.67 -3.51 -14.59
CA LEU A 161 -3.03 -2.10 -14.51
C LEU A 161 -4.50 -1.97 -14.15
N LEU A 162 -4.77 -1.59 -12.89
CA LEU A 162 -6.10 -1.61 -12.29
C LEU A 162 -6.58 -0.19 -11.99
N GLU A 163 -7.79 0.13 -12.45
CA GLU A 163 -8.36 1.47 -12.29
C GLU A 163 -8.95 1.67 -10.88
N ILE A 164 -8.62 2.79 -10.25
CA ILE A 164 -9.27 3.26 -9.01
C ILE A 164 -10.20 4.41 -9.36
N LYS A 165 -11.48 4.10 -9.56
CA LYS A 165 -12.49 5.10 -9.93
C LYS A 165 -12.83 6.03 -8.77
N MET A 166 -12.71 7.33 -9.05
CA MET A 166 -13.05 8.45 -8.15
C MET A 166 -13.93 9.47 -8.91
N LYS A 167 -14.59 10.38 -8.18
CA LYS A 167 -15.55 11.35 -8.75
C LYS A 167 -14.94 12.70 -9.13
N ASP A 168 -13.61 12.81 -9.14
CA ASP A 168 -12.87 14.05 -9.32
C ASP A 168 -12.25 14.21 -10.71
N GLY A 169 -12.51 13.27 -11.63
CA GLY A 169 -12.02 13.32 -13.01
C GLY A 169 -10.55 12.96 -13.19
N ILE A 170 -9.82 12.63 -12.11
CA ILE A 170 -8.43 12.18 -12.20
C ILE A 170 -8.40 10.67 -12.38
N THR A 171 -7.74 10.21 -13.43
CA THR A 171 -7.49 8.79 -13.68
C THR A 171 -6.44 8.29 -12.69
N ARG A 172 -6.80 7.25 -11.92
CA ARG A 172 -5.91 6.63 -10.95
C ARG A 172 -5.71 5.17 -11.29
N ILE A 173 -4.46 4.76 -11.33
CA ILE A 173 -4.08 3.40 -11.68
C ILE A 173 -3.19 2.88 -10.56
N ILE A 174 -3.56 1.76 -9.95
CA ILE A 174 -2.58 0.95 -9.22
C ILE A 174 -2.11 -0.15 -10.14
N ALA A 175 -0.81 -0.30 -10.28
CA ALA A 175 -0.21 -1.30 -11.12
C ALA A 175 0.75 -2.19 -10.34
N PHE A 176 0.80 -3.45 -10.76
CA PHE A 176 1.65 -4.49 -10.17
C PHE A 176 2.47 -5.13 -11.27
N GLN A 177 3.79 -5.02 -11.18
CA GLN A 177 4.71 -5.74 -12.04
C GLN A 177 5.29 -6.93 -11.28
N ASP A 178 5.28 -8.12 -11.88
CA ASP A 178 5.88 -9.33 -11.31
C ASP A 178 6.79 -10.01 -12.34
N SER A 179 8.04 -10.27 -11.94
CA SER A 179 9.02 -11.06 -12.69
C SER A 179 8.76 -12.53 -12.45
N CYS A 180 7.83 -13.08 -13.23
CA CYS A 180 7.28 -14.41 -13.03
C CYS A 180 8.34 -15.51 -13.22
N ASP A 181 8.07 -16.68 -12.65
CA ASP A 181 8.93 -17.86 -12.87
C ASP A 181 8.90 -18.34 -14.34
N GLU A 182 9.71 -19.36 -14.64
CA GLU A 182 9.79 -19.97 -15.98
C GLU A 182 8.45 -20.55 -16.49
N TYR A 183 7.49 -20.79 -15.60
CA TYR A 183 6.13 -21.26 -15.90
C TYR A 183 5.11 -20.11 -16.01
N GLY A 184 5.52 -18.87 -15.71
CA GLY A 184 4.64 -17.70 -15.71
C GLY A 184 3.82 -17.54 -14.43
N ASN A 185 4.21 -18.20 -13.33
CA ASN A 185 3.56 -18.03 -12.05
C ASN A 185 4.10 -16.79 -11.33
N ALA A 186 3.21 -16.16 -10.55
CA ALA A 186 3.56 -15.06 -9.67
C ALA A 186 4.62 -15.48 -8.64
N THR A 187 5.52 -14.55 -8.30
CA THR A 187 6.54 -14.76 -7.29
C THR A 187 5.94 -14.78 -5.89
N ASP A 188 6.66 -15.36 -4.93
CA ASP A 188 6.21 -15.34 -3.53
C ASP A 188 6.23 -13.91 -2.96
N GLU A 189 7.21 -13.09 -3.37
CA GLU A 189 7.23 -11.65 -3.05
C GLU A 189 5.97 -10.95 -3.56
N GLY A 190 5.55 -11.22 -4.81
CA GLY A 190 4.32 -10.66 -5.37
C GLY A 190 3.05 -11.12 -4.63
N LYS A 191 2.93 -12.42 -4.34
CA LYS A 191 1.77 -12.98 -3.60
C LYS A 191 1.65 -12.38 -2.20
N GLU A 192 2.76 -12.32 -1.47
CA GLU A 192 2.78 -11.78 -0.10
C GLU A 192 2.49 -10.28 -0.08
N THR A 193 3.07 -9.54 -1.03
CA THR A 193 2.87 -8.10 -1.16
C THR A 193 1.43 -7.76 -1.52
N ILE A 194 0.82 -8.43 -2.50
CA ILE A 194 -0.60 -8.24 -2.84
C ILE A 194 -1.49 -8.54 -1.64
N LYS A 195 -1.21 -9.62 -0.90
CA LYS A 195 -1.97 -9.96 0.33
C LYS A 195 -1.81 -8.90 1.42
N MET A 196 -0.65 -8.25 1.52
CA MET A 196 -0.43 -7.13 2.44
C MET A 196 -1.27 -5.91 2.04
N ILE A 197 -1.28 -5.57 0.76
CA ILE A 197 -2.06 -4.45 0.23
C ILE A 197 -3.55 -4.72 0.38
N ASP A 198 -4.04 -5.91 0.01
CA ASP A 198 -5.45 -6.29 0.17
C ASP A 198 -5.95 -6.08 1.62
N LYS A 199 -5.12 -6.42 2.61
CA LYS A 199 -5.46 -6.27 4.03
C LYS A 199 -5.42 -4.82 4.54
N SER A 200 -4.63 -3.96 3.92
CA SER A 200 -4.29 -2.64 4.44
C SER A 200 -4.87 -1.48 3.63
N ILE A 201 -5.27 -1.74 2.38
CA ILE A 201 -5.66 -0.68 1.46
C ILE A 201 -6.95 0.01 1.93
N MET A 202 -6.89 1.34 1.95
CA MET A 202 -8.02 2.21 2.23
C MET A 202 -8.19 3.21 1.11
N TYR A 203 -9.45 3.38 0.68
CA TYR A 203 -9.86 4.36 -0.31
C TYR A 203 -10.55 5.52 0.40
N LYS A 204 -9.92 6.69 0.43
CA LYS A 204 -10.47 7.91 1.01
C LYS A 204 -11.36 8.59 -0.02
N LYS A 205 -12.44 9.22 0.47
CA LYS A 205 -13.47 9.87 -0.37
C LYS A 205 -13.06 11.28 -0.76
#